data_AF-A0A251PSD8-F1
#
_entry.id   AF-A0A251PSD8-F1
#
_cell.length_a   1.000
_cell.length_b   1.000
_cell.length_c   1.000
_cell.angle_alpha   90.00
_cell.angle_beta   90.00
_cell.angle_gamma   90.00
#
_symmetry.space_group_name_H-M   'P 1'
#
loop_
_entity.id
_entity.type
_entity.pdbx_description
1 polymer ?
#
loop_
_entity_poly.entity_id
_entity_poly.type
_entity_poly.pdbx_seq_one_letter_code
_entity_poly.pdbx_strand_id
1 'polypeptide(L)'
;MAPHPFYRPNNDLVVCKDPLCEALHAPGSHKCDNPEQCDYEVEYADGGSSLGVLVRDAFLLNFTNGNQRTTHLALGCGYDQLPGSSYHPIDGVLGLGKGKSSIVSQLSNQGLVRHVIGHCLSGRGGGFFFLGDGLYDSSRIVWTPMSPDYAKHYSPGLAELIVGGKSTGFRNLVMVFDSGSSYTYLNSQAYQFLTSWLKRELTGKPLKEALDDRTLPLCWKGRKPFRNIRDVKTYFKPLALRFASGRKDTTQFELPPEAYLIISSKGNVCLGILNGSEVGLQNSNIIGDISMQDKMVIYDNEKQMIGWGPGNCDKLPKSRSFSFW
;
A
#
# COMPACT_ATOMS: atom_id res chain seq x y z
N MET A 1 7.78 25.81 -1.21
CA MET A 1 6.34 26.03 -1.41
C MET A 1 5.80 26.66 -0.14
N ALA A 2 4.93 27.67 -0.25
CA ALA A 2 4.22 28.18 0.93
C ALA A 2 3.22 27.12 1.43
N PRO A 3 2.91 27.06 2.73
CA PRO A 3 1.89 26.15 3.25
C PRO A 3 0.56 26.41 2.55
N HIS A 4 -0.19 25.36 2.23
CA HIS A 4 -1.57 25.52 1.83
C HIS A 4 -2.38 26.08 3.00
N PRO A 5 -3.45 26.84 2.74
CA PRO A 5 -4.35 27.27 3.81
C PRO A 5 -4.99 26.05 4.48
N PHE A 6 -5.24 26.14 5.79
CA PHE A 6 -5.95 25.08 6.50
C PHE A 6 -7.31 24.79 5.86
N TYR A 7 -7.65 23.50 5.79
CA TYR A 7 -8.99 23.06 5.42
C TYR A 7 -10.00 23.67 6.39
N ARG A 8 -11.11 24.20 5.85
CA ARG A 8 -12.20 24.77 6.63
C ARG A 8 -13.39 23.83 6.52
N PRO A 9 -13.54 22.85 7.44
CA PRO A 9 -14.67 21.95 7.40
C PRO A 9 -15.96 22.73 7.66
N ASN A 10 -17.08 22.18 7.23
CA ASN A 10 -18.35 22.58 7.81
C ASN A 10 -18.40 22.26 9.32
N ASN A 11 -19.27 22.94 10.07
CA ASN A 11 -19.42 22.69 11.50
C ASN A 11 -20.37 21.50 11.80
N ASP A 12 -20.39 20.47 10.94
CA ASP A 12 -21.21 19.27 11.11
C ASP A 12 -20.37 18.15 11.75
N LEU A 13 -20.25 18.21 13.08
CA LEU A 13 -19.51 17.22 13.85
C LEU A 13 -20.25 15.88 13.88
N VAL A 14 -19.50 14.78 13.71
CA VAL A 14 -20.05 13.45 13.96
C VAL A 14 -20.20 13.26 15.46
N VAL A 15 -21.42 13.02 15.93
CA VAL A 15 -21.70 12.80 17.35
C VAL A 15 -21.18 11.44 17.82
N CYS A 16 -20.90 11.31 19.12
CA CYS A 16 -20.34 10.10 19.71
C CYS A 16 -21.18 8.83 19.44
N LYS A 17 -22.51 8.95 19.43
CA LYS A 17 -23.43 7.81 19.21
C LYS A 17 -23.56 7.41 17.73
N ASP A 18 -22.88 8.11 16.83
CA ASP A 18 -22.95 7.78 15.41
C ASP A 18 -22.28 6.42 15.15
N PRO A 19 -22.88 5.53 14.34
CA PRO A 19 -22.29 4.23 14.03
C PRO A 19 -20.89 4.29 13.39
N LEU A 20 -20.54 5.40 12.74
CA LEU A 20 -19.18 5.63 12.23
C LEU A 20 -18.19 5.85 13.38
N CYS A 21 -18.61 6.56 14.43
CA CYS A 21 -17.79 6.78 15.60
C CYS A 21 -17.53 5.47 16.35
N GLU A 22 -18.59 4.71 16.64
CA GLU A 22 -18.48 3.40 17.29
C GLU A 22 -17.51 2.46 16.55
N ALA A 23 -17.41 2.58 15.23
CA ALA A 23 -16.55 1.76 14.39
C ALA A 23 -15.07 2.15 14.41
N LEU A 24 -14.72 3.34 14.90
CA LEU A 24 -13.32 3.75 15.09
C LEU A 24 -12.71 3.08 16.32
N HIS A 25 -13.52 2.83 17.34
CA HIS A 25 -13.06 2.29 18.61
C HIS A 25 -13.06 0.75 18.59
N ALA A 26 -12.21 0.14 19.42
CA ALA A 26 -12.25 -1.31 19.59
C ALA A 26 -13.61 -1.73 20.19
N PRO A 27 -14.12 -2.94 19.86
CA PRO A 27 -15.37 -3.43 20.44
C PRO A 27 -15.34 -3.33 21.97
N GLY A 28 -16.31 -2.62 22.54
CA GLY A 28 -16.42 -2.41 24.00
C GLY A 28 -15.55 -1.29 24.58
N SER A 29 -14.73 -0.61 23.78
CA SER A 29 -13.94 0.55 24.20
C SER A 29 -14.54 1.89 23.77
N HIS A 30 -15.77 1.89 23.22
CA HIS A 30 -16.44 3.10 22.75
C HIS A 30 -16.85 4.00 23.93
N LYS A 31 -16.07 5.07 24.15
CA LYS A 31 -16.37 6.14 25.10
C LYS A 31 -15.84 7.43 24.52
N CYS A 32 -16.68 8.46 24.49
CA CYS A 32 -16.27 9.80 24.13
C CYS A 32 -16.35 10.68 25.36
N ASP A 33 -15.38 11.58 25.51
CA ASP A 33 -15.37 12.55 26.60
C ASP A 33 -16.49 13.59 26.40
N ASN A 34 -16.79 13.92 25.15
CA ASN A 34 -17.90 14.79 24.76
C ASN A 34 -18.94 14.00 23.93
N PRO A 35 -20.22 13.93 24.34
CA PRO A 35 -21.25 13.21 23.58
C PRO A 35 -21.59 13.86 22.22
N GLU A 36 -21.27 15.15 22.04
CA GLU A 36 -21.57 15.92 20.82
C GLU A 36 -20.48 15.80 19.74
N GLN A 37 -19.36 15.12 20.03
CA GLN A 37 -18.28 14.93 19.06
C GLN A 37 -17.78 13.48 19.06
N CYS A 38 -17.02 13.16 18.02
CA CYS A 38 -16.35 11.89 17.86
C CYS A 38 -14.86 12.16 17.61
N ASP A 39 -14.04 11.83 18.60
CA ASP A 39 -12.59 11.96 18.50
C ASP A 39 -12.00 10.73 17.81
N TYR A 40 -10.99 10.93 16.98
CA TYR A 40 -10.21 9.86 16.37
C TYR A 40 -8.74 10.03 16.71
N GLU A 41 -8.06 8.91 16.87
CA GLU A 41 -6.63 8.84 17.01
C GLU A 41 -6.09 7.80 16.01
N VAL A 42 -4.99 8.14 15.35
CA VAL A 42 -4.27 7.22 14.47
C VAL A 42 -2.79 7.32 14.77
N GLU A 43 -2.15 6.16 14.87
CA GLU A 43 -0.70 6.01 15.01
C GLU A 43 -0.15 5.28 13.79
N TYR A 44 0.99 5.75 13.30
CA TYR A 44 1.71 5.19 12.16
C TYR A 44 2.95 4.44 12.64
N ALA A 45 3.38 3.45 11.86
CA ALA A 45 4.52 2.60 12.21
C ALA A 45 5.84 3.38 12.35
N ASP A 46 5.96 4.52 11.67
CA ASP A 46 7.13 5.39 11.72
C ASP A 46 7.15 6.33 12.94
N GLY A 47 6.17 6.18 13.86
CA GLY A 47 6.01 6.96 15.08
C GLY A 47 5.15 8.21 14.91
N GLY A 48 4.67 8.51 13.70
CA GLY A 48 3.77 9.63 13.48
C GLY A 48 2.39 9.36 14.09
N SER A 49 1.69 10.41 14.49
CA SER A 49 0.30 10.29 14.93
C SER A 49 -0.54 11.51 14.58
N SER A 50 -1.84 11.30 14.51
CA SER A 50 -2.85 12.34 14.34
C SER A 50 -3.99 12.13 15.32
N LEU A 51 -4.31 13.17 16.07
CA LEU A 51 -5.51 13.30 16.89
C LEU A 51 -6.41 14.40 16.30
N GLY A 52 -7.71 14.13 16.27
CA GLY A 52 -8.68 15.04 15.68
C GLY A 52 -10.12 14.64 15.96
N VAL A 53 -11.06 15.30 15.28
CA VAL A 53 -12.50 15.01 15.32
C VAL A 53 -13.00 14.54 13.96
N LEU A 54 -14.04 13.72 13.94
CA LEU A 54 -14.78 13.43 12.72
C LEU A 54 -15.77 14.55 12.40
N VAL A 55 -15.76 14.99 11.14
CA VAL A 55 -16.70 15.96 10.56
C VAL A 55 -17.34 15.38 9.31
N ARG A 56 -18.61 15.71 9.05
CA ARG A 56 -19.33 15.31 7.83
C ARG A 56 -19.35 16.43 6.84
N ASP A 57 -18.60 16.31 5.75
CA ASP A 57 -18.54 17.38 4.74
C ASP A 57 -18.96 16.88 3.35
N ALA A 58 -19.21 17.83 2.46
CA ALA A 58 -19.64 17.59 1.09
C ALA A 58 -18.45 17.25 0.18
N PHE A 59 -18.47 16.05 -0.38
CA PHE A 59 -17.52 15.56 -1.38
C PHE A 59 -18.15 15.61 -2.76
N LEU A 60 -17.50 16.34 -3.66
CA LEU A 60 -17.85 16.36 -5.07
C LEU A 60 -17.13 15.21 -5.79
N LEU A 61 -17.87 14.18 -6.19
CA LEU A 61 -17.31 12.98 -6.79
C LEU A 61 -17.61 12.91 -8.29
N ASN A 62 -16.56 12.63 -9.07
CA ASN A 62 -16.64 12.40 -10.50
C ASN A 62 -16.68 10.89 -10.77
N PHE A 63 -17.77 10.42 -11.35
CA PHE A 63 -17.96 9.02 -11.71
C PHE A 63 -17.43 8.74 -13.11
N THR A 64 -17.04 7.49 -13.34
CA THR A 64 -16.48 7.04 -14.64
C THR A 64 -17.48 7.07 -15.79
N ASN A 65 -18.78 7.16 -15.49
CA ASN A 65 -19.85 7.39 -16.47
C ASN A 65 -20.02 8.88 -16.84
N GLY A 66 -19.17 9.77 -16.33
CA GLY A 66 -19.22 11.21 -16.57
C GLY A 66 -20.16 11.98 -15.65
N ASN A 67 -20.91 11.30 -14.77
CA ASN A 67 -21.78 11.97 -13.82
C ASN A 67 -20.97 12.56 -12.66
N GLN A 68 -21.40 13.73 -12.19
CA GLN A 68 -20.86 14.36 -10.99
C GLN A 68 -21.94 14.32 -9.91
N ARG A 69 -21.58 13.91 -8.69
CA ARG A 69 -22.51 13.85 -7.56
C ARG A 69 -21.84 14.35 -6.30
N THR A 70 -22.54 15.24 -5.61
CA THR A 70 -22.19 15.64 -4.25
C THR A 70 -22.76 14.63 -3.26
N THR A 71 -21.93 14.16 -2.33
CA THR A 71 -22.36 13.33 -1.21
C THR A 71 -21.71 13.82 0.08
N HIS A 72 -22.33 13.56 1.22
CA HIS A 72 -21.74 13.86 2.52
C HIS A 72 -21.02 12.63 3.04
N LEU A 73 -19.74 12.79 3.39
CA LEU A 73 -18.91 11.74 3.96
C LEU A 73 -18.25 12.28 5.23
N ALA A 74 -18.07 11.39 6.20
CA ALA A 74 -17.25 11.68 7.37
C ALA A 74 -15.77 11.63 6.99
N LEU A 75 -15.00 12.61 7.45
CA LEU A 75 -13.54 12.64 7.39
C LEU A 75 -12.96 13.06 8.74
N GLY A 76 -11.70 12.71 8.99
CA GLY A 76 -10.96 13.22 10.15
C GLY A 76 -10.44 14.62 9.90
N CYS A 77 -10.73 15.55 10.80
CA CYS A 77 -10.12 16.88 10.87
C CYS A 77 -9.11 16.90 12.01
N GLY A 78 -7.83 16.69 11.67
CA GLY A 78 -6.73 16.64 12.63
C GLY A 78 -6.36 18.03 13.15
N TYR A 79 -6.12 18.14 14.46
CA TYR A 79 -5.64 19.38 15.10
C TYR A 79 -4.36 19.19 15.91
N ASP A 80 -4.01 17.95 16.24
CA ASP A 80 -2.74 17.61 16.91
C ASP A 80 -2.03 16.51 16.12
N GLN A 81 -0.80 16.81 15.70
CA GLN A 81 -0.02 16.00 14.77
C GLN A 81 1.40 15.83 15.32
N LEU A 82 1.79 14.57 15.57
CA LEU A 82 3.17 14.25 15.87
C LEU A 82 3.84 13.73 14.60
N PRO A 83 4.93 14.37 14.13
CA PRO A 83 5.62 13.90 12.94
C PRO A 83 6.33 12.58 13.22
N GLY A 84 6.19 11.64 12.29
CA GLY A 84 6.98 10.40 12.30
C GLY A 84 8.43 10.64 11.86
N SER A 85 9.21 9.57 11.87
CA SER A 85 10.60 9.58 11.41
C SER A 85 10.75 9.91 9.91
N SER A 86 9.68 9.75 9.12
CA SER A 86 9.64 10.11 7.69
C SER A 86 8.82 11.39 7.49
N TYR A 87 9.48 12.52 7.23
CA TYR A 87 8.79 13.78 6.97
C TYR A 87 8.37 13.89 5.50
N HIS A 88 7.05 13.90 5.26
CA HIS A 88 6.46 14.19 3.96
C HIS A 88 5.49 15.38 4.09
N PRO A 89 5.73 16.50 3.38
CA PRO A 89 4.81 17.64 3.43
C PRO A 89 3.53 17.29 2.67
N ILE A 90 2.48 16.92 3.41
CA ILE A 90 1.15 16.59 2.91
C ILE A 90 0.10 17.33 3.73
N ASP A 91 -1.05 17.63 3.14
CA ASP A 91 -2.17 18.28 3.86
C ASP A 91 -3.12 17.28 4.53
N GLY A 92 -2.92 15.98 4.30
CA GLY A 92 -3.73 14.91 4.87
C GLY A 92 -3.47 13.56 4.22
N VAL A 93 -4.13 12.52 4.74
CA VAL A 93 -4.01 11.14 4.29
C VAL A 93 -5.38 10.60 3.91
N LEU A 94 -5.50 10.04 2.70
CA LEU A 94 -6.68 9.29 2.29
C LEU A 94 -6.52 7.81 2.69
N GLY A 95 -7.08 7.43 3.83
CA GLY A 95 -7.07 6.04 4.30
C GLY A 95 -7.92 5.12 3.42
N LEU A 96 -7.29 4.12 2.80
CA LEU A 96 -7.96 3.13 1.92
C LEU A 96 -8.35 1.83 2.65
N GLY A 97 -8.31 1.82 3.98
CA GLY A 97 -8.65 0.63 4.78
C GLY A 97 -10.08 0.12 4.56
N LYS A 98 -10.37 -1.08 5.07
CA LYS A 98 -11.71 -1.71 4.97
C LYS A 98 -12.62 -1.44 6.18
N GLY A 99 -12.25 -0.48 7.03
CA GLY A 99 -13.08 -0.06 8.17
C GLY A 99 -14.32 0.71 7.72
N LYS A 100 -15.36 0.78 8.57
CA LYS A 100 -16.64 1.43 8.21
C LYS A 100 -16.51 2.92 7.92
N SER A 101 -15.52 3.58 8.52
CA SER A 101 -15.20 5.00 8.30
C SER A 101 -14.45 5.26 6.99
N SER A 102 -13.96 4.24 6.28
CA SER A 102 -13.23 4.46 5.03
C SER A 102 -14.15 5.00 3.93
N ILE A 103 -13.55 5.75 3.00
CA ILE A 103 -14.29 6.37 1.90
C ILE A 103 -15.09 5.35 1.07
N VAL A 104 -14.51 4.18 0.80
CA VAL A 104 -15.18 3.13 0.02
C VAL A 104 -16.37 2.54 0.78
N SER A 105 -16.25 2.34 2.09
CA SER A 105 -17.33 1.81 2.93
C SER A 105 -18.50 2.77 2.98
N GLN A 106 -18.22 4.06 3.19
CA GLN A 106 -19.24 5.10 3.23
C GLN A 106 -19.99 5.22 1.89
N LEU A 107 -19.26 5.22 0.77
CA LEU A 107 -19.87 5.29 -0.56
C LEU A 107 -20.66 4.02 -0.92
N SER A 108 -20.15 2.85 -0.53
CA SER A 108 -20.84 1.58 -0.76
C SER A 108 -22.13 1.50 0.07
N ASN A 109 -22.13 1.97 1.31
CA ASN A 109 -23.32 2.01 2.17
C ASN A 109 -24.43 2.93 1.61
N GLN A 110 -24.04 3.95 0.85
CA GLN A 110 -24.97 4.83 0.13
C GLN A 110 -25.40 4.26 -1.24
N GLY A 111 -24.92 3.07 -1.63
CA GLY A 111 -25.21 2.43 -2.91
C GLY A 111 -24.57 3.11 -4.12
N LEU A 112 -23.50 3.89 -3.93
CA LEU A 112 -22.85 4.66 -5.00
C LEU A 112 -21.81 3.86 -5.78
N VAL A 113 -21.09 2.98 -5.09
CA VAL A 113 -20.03 2.13 -5.66
C VAL A 113 -20.07 0.75 -5.02
N ARG A 114 -19.50 -0.26 -5.69
CA ARG A 114 -19.20 -1.54 -5.04
C ARG A 114 -18.11 -1.34 -3.98
N HIS A 115 -18.10 -2.18 -2.95
CA HIS A 115 -17.09 -2.13 -1.90
C HIS A 115 -15.75 -2.72 -2.39
N VAL A 116 -15.16 -2.05 -3.38
CA VAL A 116 -13.93 -2.44 -4.06
C VAL A 116 -13.05 -1.21 -4.20
N ILE A 117 -11.75 -1.38 -3.94
CA ILE A 117 -10.74 -0.36 -4.20
C ILE A 117 -9.75 -0.96 -5.19
N GLY A 118 -9.25 -0.15 -6.13
CA GLY A 118 -8.07 -0.54 -6.87
C GLY A 118 -7.15 0.63 -7.15
N HIS A 119 -5.89 0.32 -7.40
CA HIS A 119 -4.87 1.30 -7.76
C HIS A 119 -3.87 0.72 -8.75
N CYS A 120 -3.21 1.63 -9.44
CA CYS A 120 -2.13 1.34 -10.38
C CYS A 120 -1.11 2.47 -10.24
N LEU A 121 0.02 2.17 -9.61
CA LEU A 121 1.11 3.12 -9.37
C LEU A 121 2.11 3.06 -10.52
N SER A 122 2.44 4.19 -11.14
CA SER A 122 3.43 4.21 -12.23
C SER A 122 4.85 4.22 -11.69
N GLY A 123 5.72 3.36 -12.22
CA GLY A 123 7.16 3.41 -11.92
C GLY A 123 7.85 4.70 -12.38
N ARG A 124 7.15 5.55 -13.13
CA ARG A 124 7.62 6.88 -13.58
C ARG A 124 7.07 8.04 -12.75
N GLY A 125 6.33 7.74 -11.69
CA GLY A 125 5.58 8.72 -10.90
C GLY A 125 4.16 8.94 -11.43
N GLY A 126 3.25 9.24 -10.52
CA GLY A 126 1.82 9.29 -10.81
C GLY A 126 1.18 7.90 -10.81
N GLY A 127 0.10 7.76 -11.57
CA GLY A 127 -0.76 6.59 -11.50
C GLY A 127 -2.22 7.00 -11.33
N PHE A 128 -3.05 6.05 -10.92
CA PHE A 128 -4.44 6.31 -10.57
C PHE A 128 -4.93 5.32 -9.52
N PHE A 129 -5.98 5.71 -8.81
CA PHE A 129 -6.78 4.80 -7.99
C PHE A 129 -8.25 4.97 -8.35
N PHE A 130 -9.07 4.01 -7.94
CA PHE A 130 -10.51 4.03 -8.16
C PHE A 130 -11.26 3.31 -7.04
N LEU A 131 -12.52 3.69 -6.90
CA LEU A 131 -13.50 3.09 -5.99
C LEU A 131 -14.60 2.45 -6.84
N GLY A 132 -14.95 1.20 -6.55
CA GLY A 132 -15.81 0.35 -7.37
C GLY A 132 -15.05 -0.67 -8.22
N ASP A 133 -15.77 -1.39 -9.08
CA ASP A 133 -15.30 -2.59 -9.78
C ASP A 133 -15.19 -2.45 -11.31
N GLY A 134 -15.35 -1.24 -11.85
CA GLY A 134 -15.49 -1.02 -13.30
C GLY A 134 -14.22 -0.73 -14.11
N LEU A 135 -13.03 -0.63 -13.48
CA LEU A 135 -11.80 -0.15 -14.13
C LEU A 135 -10.69 -1.21 -14.30
N TYR A 136 -11.04 -2.49 -14.25
CA TYR A 136 -10.08 -3.57 -14.50
C TYR A 136 -10.70 -4.75 -15.28
N ASP A 137 -9.87 -5.49 -16.00
CA ASP A 137 -10.25 -6.73 -16.66
C ASP A 137 -9.92 -7.91 -15.73
N SER A 138 -10.94 -8.45 -15.07
CA SER A 138 -10.79 -9.52 -14.07
C SER A 138 -10.08 -10.77 -14.62
N SER A 139 -10.13 -11.02 -15.93
CA SER A 139 -9.43 -12.16 -16.57
C SER A 139 -7.90 -12.03 -16.56
N ARG A 140 -7.38 -10.82 -16.33
CA ARG A 140 -5.94 -10.52 -16.23
C ARG A 140 -5.44 -10.43 -14.78
N ILE A 141 -6.34 -10.62 -13.83
CA ILE A 141 -6.06 -10.48 -12.40
C ILE A 141 -5.93 -11.86 -11.79
N VAL A 142 -4.81 -12.05 -11.09
CA VAL A 142 -4.59 -13.18 -10.23
C VAL A 142 -5.12 -12.84 -8.85
N TRP A 143 -5.92 -13.73 -8.26
CA TRP A 143 -6.60 -13.49 -7.01
C TRP A 143 -6.07 -14.39 -5.89
N THR A 144 -6.09 -13.86 -4.66
CA THR A 144 -5.83 -14.60 -3.42
C THR A 144 -6.82 -14.16 -2.35
N PRO A 145 -7.30 -15.06 -1.48
CA PRO A 145 -8.15 -14.66 -0.36
C PRO A 145 -7.38 -13.76 0.61
N MET A 146 -8.10 -12.82 1.22
CA MET A 146 -7.64 -12.11 2.42
C MET A 146 -7.69 -13.05 3.61
N SER A 147 -6.69 -12.98 4.47
CA SER A 147 -6.68 -13.72 5.73
C SER A 147 -7.61 -13.06 6.76
N PRO A 148 -8.52 -13.82 7.39
CA PRO A 148 -9.37 -13.32 8.47
C PRO A 148 -8.57 -13.00 9.73
N ASP A 149 -7.42 -13.65 9.94
CA ASP A 149 -6.57 -13.46 11.13
C ASP A 149 -5.95 -12.05 11.17
N TYR A 150 -5.89 -11.37 10.02
CA TYR A 150 -5.31 -10.04 9.86
C TYR A 150 -6.36 -9.01 9.43
N ALA A 151 -7.53 -9.03 10.08
CA ALA A 151 -8.71 -8.25 9.71
C ALA A 151 -8.52 -6.71 9.67
N LYS A 152 -7.49 -6.16 10.34
CA LYS A 152 -7.22 -4.71 10.31
C LYS A 152 -6.53 -4.23 9.03
N HIS A 153 -5.93 -5.15 8.26
CA HIS A 153 -5.11 -4.81 7.09
C HIS A 153 -5.54 -5.58 5.85
N TYR A 154 -5.08 -5.14 4.67
CA TYR A 154 -5.14 -5.95 3.46
C TYR A 154 -3.99 -6.95 3.46
N SER A 155 -4.27 -8.16 3.93
CA SER A 155 -3.27 -9.22 4.03
C SER A 155 -3.81 -10.51 3.41
N PRO A 156 -3.07 -11.15 2.48
CA PRO A 156 -3.33 -12.53 2.08
C PRO A 156 -2.94 -13.56 3.15
N GLY A 157 -2.34 -13.13 4.26
CA GLY A 157 -1.79 -13.99 5.30
C GLY A 157 -0.32 -14.34 5.06
N LEU A 158 0.01 -15.62 5.29
CA LEU A 158 1.38 -16.12 5.32
C LEU A 158 1.92 -16.35 3.90
N ALA A 159 3.13 -15.84 3.65
CA ALA A 159 3.88 -16.07 2.43
C ALA A 159 5.15 -16.89 2.67
N GLU A 160 5.62 -17.53 1.61
CA GLU A 160 6.99 -17.98 1.46
C GLU A 160 7.76 -17.07 0.50
N LEU A 161 8.98 -16.70 0.88
CA LEU A 161 9.91 -16.01 -0.01
C LEU A 161 10.50 -16.99 -1.04
N ILE A 162 10.36 -16.66 -2.32
CA ILE A 162 10.92 -17.39 -3.45
C ILE A 162 12.01 -16.54 -4.10
N VAL A 163 13.12 -17.16 -4.47
CA VAL A 163 14.26 -16.46 -5.08
C VAL A 163 14.70 -17.19 -6.34
N GLY A 164 14.70 -16.50 -7.48
CA GLY A 164 15.06 -17.09 -8.77
C GLY A 164 14.23 -18.30 -9.14
N GLY A 165 12.95 -18.31 -8.76
CA GLY A 165 12.02 -19.44 -8.96
C GLY A 165 12.21 -20.62 -7.99
N LYS A 166 13.09 -20.50 -6.99
CA LYS A 166 13.36 -21.57 -6.02
C LYS A 166 12.83 -21.19 -4.64
N SER A 167 12.19 -22.17 -3.99
CA SER A 167 11.80 -22.11 -2.58
C SER A 167 13.02 -21.85 -1.70
N THR A 168 12.89 -20.95 -0.74
CA THR A 168 13.97 -20.61 0.21
C THR A 168 13.78 -21.26 1.58
N GLY A 169 12.58 -21.76 1.87
CA GLY A 169 12.22 -22.24 3.21
C GLY A 169 11.84 -21.12 4.19
N PHE A 170 12.04 -19.84 3.85
CA PHE A 170 11.54 -18.71 4.65
C PHE A 170 10.03 -18.57 4.44
N ARG A 171 9.30 -19.30 5.28
CA ARG A 171 7.84 -19.37 5.31
C ARG A 171 7.28 -18.52 6.45
N ASN A 172 5.95 -18.45 6.52
CA ASN A 172 5.22 -17.79 7.60
C ASN A 172 5.49 -16.28 7.69
N LEU A 173 5.79 -15.65 6.55
CA LEU A 173 5.93 -14.20 6.48
C LEU A 173 4.52 -13.60 6.40
N VAL A 174 4.07 -12.94 7.47
CA VAL A 174 2.81 -12.19 7.46
C VAL A 174 2.98 -11.00 6.52
N MET A 175 2.33 -11.02 5.36
CA MET A 175 2.44 -9.93 4.38
C MET A 175 1.22 -9.03 4.41
N VAL A 176 1.45 -7.72 4.43
CA VAL A 176 0.44 -6.68 4.27
C VAL A 176 0.72 -5.89 3.01
N PHE A 177 -0.31 -5.61 2.22
CA PHE A 177 -0.23 -4.63 1.14
C PHE A 177 -0.44 -3.24 1.73
N ASP A 178 0.53 -2.35 1.54
CA ASP A 178 0.50 -1.01 2.11
C ASP A 178 1.01 0.02 1.09
N SER A 179 0.09 0.84 0.59
CA SER A 179 0.40 1.95 -0.31
C SER A 179 0.91 3.20 0.41
N GLY A 180 1.00 3.18 1.74
CA GLY A 180 1.64 4.23 2.53
C GLY A 180 3.16 4.03 2.66
N SER A 181 3.67 2.86 2.28
CA SER A 181 5.08 2.51 2.38
C SER A 181 5.77 2.61 1.01
N SER A 182 6.73 3.52 0.86
CA SER A 182 7.47 3.67 -0.42
C SER A 182 8.26 2.41 -0.80
N TYR A 183 8.82 1.72 0.21
CA TYR A 183 9.64 0.51 0.05
C TYR A 183 8.94 -0.72 0.63
N THR A 184 9.40 -1.90 0.22
CA THR A 184 8.97 -3.17 0.81
C THR A 184 9.80 -3.43 2.07
N TYR A 185 9.16 -3.92 3.13
CA TYR A 185 9.84 -4.22 4.39
C TYR A 185 9.69 -5.70 4.74
N LEU A 186 10.80 -6.33 5.08
CA LEU A 186 10.80 -7.70 5.60
C LEU A 186 11.24 -7.69 7.06
N ASN A 187 10.73 -8.63 7.85
CA ASN A 187 11.23 -8.85 9.20
C ASN A 187 12.73 -9.15 9.17
N SER A 188 13.39 -8.98 10.33
CA SER A 188 14.84 -9.03 10.43
C SER A 188 15.44 -10.34 9.89
N GLN A 189 14.80 -11.48 10.15
CA GLN A 189 15.27 -12.79 9.71
C GLN A 189 15.23 -12.94 8.18
N ALA A 190 14.09 -12.61 7.55
CA ALA A 190 13.93 -12.69 6.11
C ALA A 190 14.81 -11.66 5.37
N TYR A 191 14.94 -10.45 5.94
CA TYR A 191 15.83 -9.41 5.41
C TYR A 191 17.31 -9.84 5.45
N GLN A 192 17.80 -10.35 6.59
CA GLN A 192 19.18 -10.83 6.72
C GLN A 192 19.48 -11.99 5.77
N PHE A 193 18.54 -12.91 5.60
CA PHE A 193 18.68 -13.97 4.60
C PHE A 193 18.78 -13.42 3.18
N LEU A 194 17.84 -12.56 2.78
CA LEU A 194 17.79 -12.02 1.42
C LEU A 194 19.07 -11.25 1.08
N THR A 195 19.53 -10.40 2.00
CA THR A 195 20.74 -9.59 1.81
C THR A 195 22.00 -10.44 1.75
N SER A 196 22.11 -11.46 2.61
CA SER A 196 23.22 -12.44 2.55
C SER A 196 23.22 -13.25 1.26
N TRP A 197 22.02 -13.66 0.80
CA TRP A 197 21.85 -14.36 -0.46
C TRP A 197 22.25 -13.46 -1.65
N LEU A 198 21.81 -12.20 -1.68
CA LEU A 198 22.15 -11.23 -2.72
C LEU A 198 23.66 -10.99 -2.77
N LYS A 199 24.31 -10.76 -1.63
CA LYS A 199 25.78 -10.56 -1.57
C LYS A 199 26.55 -11.75 -2.16
N ARG A 200 26.10 -12.97 -1.89
CA ARG A 200 26.68 -14.19 -2.48
C ARG A 200 26.42 -14.27 -3.99
N GLU A 201 25.19 -14.02 -4.44
CA GLU A 201 24.82 -14.08 -5.87
C GLU A 201 25.60 -13.06 -6.71
N LEU A 202 25.89 -11.90 -6.13
CA LEU A 202 26.65 -10.83 -6.78
C LEU A 202 28.18 -11.04 -6.71
N THR A 203 28.65 -12.05 -5.97
CA THR A 203 30.09 -12.36 -5.91
C THR A 203 30.61 -12.75 -7.30
N GLY A 204 31.70 -12.11 -7.75
CA GLY A 204 32.28 -12.32 -9.08
C GLY A 204 31.55 -11.59 -10.22
N LYS A 205 30.44 -10.90 -9.96
CA LYS A 205 29.81 -9.98 -10.92
C LYS A 205 30.59 -8.65 -10.97
N PRO A 206 30.48 -7.86 -12.05
CA PRO A 206 31.15 -6.55 -12.16
C PRO A 206 30.46 -5.45 -11.32
N LEU A 207 30.05 -5.78 -10.10
CA LEU A 207 29.40 -4.92 -9.13
C LEU A 207 30.20 -4.91 -7.84
N LYS A 208 30.33 -3.75 -7.20
CA LYS A 208 30.96 -3.59 -5.88
C LYS A 208 30.02 -2.85 -4.96
N GLU A 209 30.00 -3.21 -3.67
CA GLU A 209 29.20 -2.50 -2.67
C GLU A 209 29.64 -1.01 -2.62
N ALA A 210 28.66 -0.11 -2.69
CA ALA A 210 28.86 1.33 -2.72
C ALA A 210 28.67 1.91 -1.31
N LEU A 211 29.63 1.66 -0.43
CA LEU A 211 29.58 2.04 1.00
C LEU A 211 29.47 3.57 1.22
N ASP A 212 29.80 4.36 0.21
CA ASP A 212 29.72 5.82 0.21
C ASP A 212 28.34 6.34 -0.24
N ASP A 213 27.44 5.47 -0.72
CA ASP A 213 26.07 5.83 -1.09
C ASP A 213 25.12 5.55 0.08
N ARG A 214 24.49 6.60 0.60
CA ARG A 214 23.56 6.53 1.73
C ARG A 214 22.09 6.60 1.30
N THR A 215 21.81 6.45 -0.01
CA THR A 215 20.45 6.50 -0.53
C THR A 215 19.57 5.41 0.10
N LEU A 216 20.08 4.18 0.19
CA LEU A 216 19.48 3.07 0.92
C LEU A 216 20.60 2.25 1.59
N PRO A 217 20.28 1.38 2.57
CA PRO A 217 21.28 0.64 3.33
C PRO A 217 22.23 -0.22 2.49
N LEU A 218 21.76 -0.75 1.35
CA LEU A 218 22.55 -1.57 0.44
C LEU A 218 22.48 -1.03 -0.98
N CYS A 219 23.63 -0.58 -1.48
CA CYS A 219 23.81 -0.10 -2.84
C CYS A 219 25.06 -0.75 -3.48
N TRP A 220 25.05 -0.91 -4.79
CA TRP A 220 26.17 -1.41 -5.59
C TRP A 220 26.47 -0.49 -6.76
N LYS A 221 27.76 -0.31 -7.02
CA LYS A 221 28.29 0.45 -8.16
C LYS A 221 28.90 -0.46 -9.21
N GLY A 222 28.64 -0.15 -10.47
CA GLY A 222 29.29 -0.76 -11.63
C GLY A 222 30.58 -0.03 -12.02
N ARG A 223 31.14 -0.40 -13.18
CA ARG A 223 32.26 0.32 -13.80
C ARG A 223 31.88 1.73 -14.27
N LYS A 224 30.60 1.92 -14.61
CA LYS A 224 30.00 3.20 -15.02
C LYS A 224 28.69 3.38 -14.23
N PRO A 225 28.25 4.62 -13.98
CA PRO A 225 26.96 4.90 -13.38
C PRO A 225 25.82 4.31 -14.22
N PHE A 226 24.88 3.64 -13.57
CA PHE A 226 23.64 3.16 -14.17
C PHE A 226 22.66 4.32 -14.35
N ARG A 227 21.87 4.29 -15.42
CA ARG A 227 20.81 5.27 -15.67
C ARG A 227 19.43 4.70 -15.39
N ASN A 228 19.28 3.39 -15.55
CA ASN A 228 18.01 2.70 -15.39
C ASN A 228 18.24 1.27 -14.87
N ILE A 229 17.20 0.65 -14.30
CA ILE A 229 17.28 -0.72 -13.80
C ILE A 229 17.58 -1.73 -14.93
N ARG A 230 17.20 -1.46 -16.19
CA ARG A 230 17.47 -2.35 -17.32
C ARG A 230 18.98 -2.52 -17.58
N ASP A 231 19.80 -1.51 -17.23
CA ASP A 231 21.26 -1.56 -17.36
C ASP A 231 21.90 -2.61 -16.44
N VAL A 232 21.20 -3.04 -15.37
CA VAL A 232 21.78 -3.85 -14.29
C VAL A 232 20.95 -5.08 -13.94
N LYS A 233 19.68 -5.15 -14.33
CA LYS A 233 18.74 -6.20 -13.91
C LYS A 233 19.18 -7.62 -14.23
N THR A 234 20.02 -7.84 -15.23
CA THR A 234 20.54 -9.16 -15.59
C THR A 234 21.40 -9.80 -14.50
N TYR A 235 21.93 -8.99 -13.57
CA TYR A 235 22.71 -9.48 -12.43
C TYR A 235 21.83 -9.90 -11.24
N PHE A 236 20.55 -9.54 -11.24
CA PHE A 236 19.64 -9.75 -10.13
C PHE A 236 18.55 -10.75 -10.52
N LYS A 237 18.20 -11.66 -9.61
CA LYS A 237 17.17 -12.68 -9.85
C LYS A 237 15.79 -12.15 -9.46
N PRO A 238 14.71 -12.55 -10.15
CA PRO A 238 13.36 -12.24 -9.67
C PRO A 238 13.15 -12.85 -8.29
N LEU A 239 12.42 -12.13 -7.44
CA LEU A 239 11.89 -12.64 -6.18
C LEU A 239 10.40 -12.93 -6.39
N ALA A 240 9.79 -13.69 -5.49
CA ALA A 240 8.33 -13.77 -5.42
C ALA A 240 7.88 -14.08 -4.00
N LEU A 241 6.63 -13.72 -3.70
CA LEU A 241 5.95 -14.12 -2.48
C LEU A 241 4.89 -15.13 -2.85
N ARG A 242 5.04 -16.35 -2.35
CA ARG A 242 4.08 -17.43 -2.60
C ARG A 242 3.12 -17.55 -1.43
N PHE A 243 1.85 -17.29 -1.70
CA PHE A 243 0.75 -17.42 -0.76
C PHE A 243 0.06 -18.77 -0.94
N ALA A 244 -0.30 -19.41 0.17
CA ALA A 244 -1.15 -20.59 0.14
C ALA A 244 -2.61 -20.14 -0.08
N SER A 245 -3.26 -20.62 -1.15
CA SER A 245 -4.68 -20.37 -1.43
C SER A 245 -5.46 -21.69 -1.32
N GLY A 246 -6.01 -21.96 -0.13
CA GLY A 246 -6.79 -23.17 0.10
C GLY A 246 -5.99 -24.48 -0.06
N ARG A 247 -6.67 -25.59 -0.39
CA ARG A 247 -6.09 -26.94 -0.24
C ARG A 247 -5.07 -27.36 -1.31
N LYS A 248 -4.97 -26.70 -2.47
CA LYS A 248 -4.01 -27.09 -3.53
C LYS A 248 -3.46 -25.97 -4.44
N ASP A 249 -4.03 -24.76 -4.42
CA ASP A 249 -3.56 -23.68 -5.30
C ASP A 249 -2.61 -22.75 -4.56
N THR A 250 -1.51 -22.38 -5.20
CA THR A 250 -0.59 -21.38 -4.67
C THR A 250 -0.58 -20.18 -5.59
N THR A 251 -0.75 -19.00 -5.03
CA THR A 251 -0.73 -17.74 -5.76
C THR A 251 0.62 -17.07 -5.53
N GLN A 252 1.25 -16.56 -6.59
CA GLN A 252 2.55 -15.88 -6.50
C GLN A 252 2.43 -14.40 -6.83
N PHE A 253 2.97 -13.56 -5.95
CA PHE A 253 3.22 -12.15 -6.21
C PHE A 253 4.66 -11.99 -6.69
N GLU A 254 4.83 -11.89 -8.01
CA GLU A 254 6.13 -11.79 -8.67
C GLU A 254 6.79 -10.43 -8.43
N LEU A 255 8.07 -10.41 -8.10
CA LEU A 255 8.87 -9.22 -7.86
C LEU A 255 10.07 -9.24 -8.83
N PRO A 256 9.90 -8.72 -10.06
CA PRO A 256 11.04 -8.52 -10.95
C PRO A 256 12.05 -7.52 -10.34
N PRO A 257 13.29 -7.43 -10.84
CA PRO A 257 14.28 -6.47 -10.35
C PRO A 257 13.76 -5.02 -10.28
N GLU A 258 12.93 -4.60 -11.23
CA GLU A 258 12.26 -3.30 -11.23
C GLU A 258 11.33 -3.08 -10.01
N ALA A 259 10.82 -4.14 -9.39
CA ALA A 259 9.90 -4.09 -8.26
C ALA A 259 10.59 -4.09 -6.88
N TYR A 260 11.93 -4.11 -6.84
CA TYR A 260 12.70 -4.06 -5.60
C TYR A 260 14.06 -3.33 -5.69
N LEU A 261 14.41 -2.76 -6.85
CA LEU A 261 15.65 -2.00 -7.04
C LEU A 261 15.35 -0.57 -7.47
N ILE A 262 16.16 0.37 -6.98
CA ILE A 262 16.17 1.76 -7.46
C ILE A 262 17.56 2.15 -7.95
N ILE A 263 17.63 3.21 -8.77
CA ILE A 263 18.89 3.86 -9.12
C ILE A 263 19.03 5.14 -8.29
N SER A 264 20.11 5.24 -7.52
CA SER A 264 20.41 6.45 -6.74
C SER A 264 20.83 7.62 -7.63
N SER A 265 20.85 8.83 -7.06
CA SER A 265 21.36 10.02 -7.75
C SER A 265 22.84 9.91 -8.15
N LYS A 266 23.60 9.02 -7.50
CA LYS A 266 24.99 8.70 -7.85
C LYS A 266 25.10 7.68 -9.00
N GLY A 267 23.98 7.17 -9.51
CA GLY A 267 23.93 6.12 -10.52
C GLY A 267 24.34 4.74 -10.00
N ASN A 268 24.13 4.48 -8.71
CA ASN A 268 24.30 3.15 -8.12
C ASN A 268 22.94 2.45 -8.05
N VAL A 269 22.95 1.11 -8.11
CA VAL A 269 21.72 0.33 -7.89
C VAL A 269 21.57 0.02 -6.41
N CYS A 270 20.39 0.28 -5.84
CA CYS A 270 20.12 0.08 -4.42
C CYS A 270 18.94 -0.85 -4.18
N LEU A 271 19.00 -1.63 -3.10
CA LEU A 271 17.93 -2.54 -2.69
C LEU A 271 16.82 -1.78 -1.98
N GLY A 272 15.64 -1.70 -2.61
CA GLY A 272 14.41 -1.13 -2.06
C GLY A 272 13.55 -2.14 -1.26
N ILE A 273 14.19 -3.17 -0.72
CA ILE A 273 13.63 -4.01 0.35
C ILE A 273 14.44 -3.69 1.61
N LEU A 274 13.76 -3.30 2.68
CA LEU A 274 14.36 -2.79 3.90
C LEU A 274 14.03 -3.67 5.11
N ASN A 275 14.74 -3.41 6.21
CA ASN A 275 14.53 -4.11 7.47
C ASN A 275 13.35 -3.49 8.24
N GLY A 276 12.24 -4.22 8.34
CA GLY A 276 11.05 -3.76 9.03
C GLY A 276 11.24 -3.53 10.54
N SER A 277 12.22 -4.19 11.17
CA SER A 277 12.47 -3.97 12.60
C SER A 277 13.02 -2.58 12.92
N GLU A 278 13.64 -1.91 11.94
CA GLU A 278 14.20 -0.56 12.10
C GLU A 278 13.11 0.53 12.09
N VAL A 279 11.90 0.18 11.64
CA VAL A 279 10.75 1.09 11.51
C VAL A 279 9.52 0.58 12.27
N GLY A 280 9.73 -0.15 13.37
CA GLY A 280 8.66 -0.54 14.28
C GLY A 280 7.73 -1.68 13.80
N LEU A 281 7.98 -2.30 12.64
CA LEU A 281 7.10 -3.36 12.09
C LEU A 281 7.26 -4.72 12.79
N GLN A 282 8.30 -4.90 13.60
CA GLN A 282 8.58 -6.13 14.34
C GLN A 282 8.58 -7.37 13.43
N ASN A 283 7.56 -8.22 13.52
CA ASN A 283 7.40 -9.46 12.74
C ASN A 283 6.54 -9.30 11.48
N SER A 284 5.89 -8.15 11.30
CA SER A 284 5.08 -7.83 10.13
C SER A 284 5.97 -7.52 8.93
N ASN A 285 5.50 -7.87 7.74
CA ASN A 285 6.17 -7.60 6.48
C ASN A 285 5.23 -6.81 5.58
N ILE A 286 5.77 -5.87 4.82
CA ILE A 286 5.01 -4.95 3.99
C ILE A 286 5.43 -5.11 2.53
N ILE A 287 4.44 -5.26 1.65
CA ILE A 287 4.56 -5.03 0.21
C ILE A 287 4.26 -3.55 -0.01
N GLY A 288 5.31 -2.77 -0.23
CA GLY A 288 5.22 -1.32 -0.46
C GLY A 288 5.07 -0.96 -1.93
N ASP A 289 4.96 0.34 -2.19
CA ASP A 289 4.75 0.93 -3.51
C ASP A 289 5.73 0.42 -4.54
N ILE A 290 7.03 0.38 -4.23
CA ILE A 290 8.07 -0.13 -5.13
C ILE A 290 7.71 -1.50 -5.73
N SER A 291 7.06 -2.36 -4.94
CA SER A 291 6.70 -3.72 -5.34
C SER A 291 5.33 -3.82 -6.03
N MET A 292 4.53 -2.76 -5.95
CA MET A 292 3.21 -2.62 -6.58
C MET A 292 3.24 -1.78 -7.87
N GLN A 293 4.36 -1.13 -8.18
CA GLN A 293 4.52 -0.34 -9.41
C GLN A 293 4.24 -1.17 -10.67
N ASP A 294 3.58 -0.53 -11.63
CA ASP A 294 3.16 -1.07 -12.93
C ASP A 294 2.27 -2.33 -12.82
N LYS A 295 1.55 -2.45 -11.69
CA LYS A 295 0.53 -3.46 -11.45
C LYS A 295 -0.80 -2.82 -11.12
N MET A 296 -1.86 -3.40 -11.68
CA MET A 296 -3.21 -3.20 -11.18
C MET A 296 -3.36 -4.01 -9.89
N VAL A 297 -3.55 -3.36 -8.75
CA VAL A 297 -3.78 -4.01 -7.45
C VAL A 297 -5.20 -3.69 -7.01
N ILE A 298 -5.97 -4.71 -6.64
CA ILE A 298 -7.40 -4.60 -6.33
C ILE A 298 -7.68 -5.24 -4.97
N TYR A 299 -8.49 -4.57 -4.17
CA TYR A 299 -9.00 -5.03 -2.89
C TYR A 299 -10.52 -5.16 -3.02
N ASP A 300 -11.01 -6.38 -3.22
CA ASP A 300 -12.44 -6.70 -3.30
C ASP A 300 -12.94 -7.06 -1.89
N ASN A 301 -13.51 -6.08 -1.18
CA ASN A 301 -13.97 -6.26 0.20
C ASN A 301 -15.28 -7.04 0.27
N GLU A 302 -16.03 -7.13 -0.82
CA GLU A 302 -17.25 -7.92 -0.87
C GLU A 302 -16.94 -9.41 -0.92
N LYS A 303 -15.88 -9.78 -1.67
CA LYS A 303 -15.42 -11.17 -1.79
C LYS A 303 -14.29 -11.54 -0.85
N GLN A 304 -13.75 -10.58 -0.10
CA GLN A 304 -12.56 -10.74 0.75
C GLN A 304 -11.36 -11.27 -0.06
N MET A 305 -11.09 -10.66 -1.22
CA MET A 305 -10.01 -11.06 -2.12
C MET A 305 -9.06 -9.90 -2.42
N ILE A 306 -7.77 -10.21 -2.55
CA ILE A 306 -6.76 -9.29 -3.11
C ILE A 306 -6.40 -9.80 -4.50
N GLY A 307 -6.42 -8.91 -5.48
CA GLY A 307 -6.12 -9.19 -6.86
C GLY A 307 -4.91 -8.39 -7.33
N TRP A 308 -4.07 -8.98 -8.19
CA TRP A 308 -3.06 -8.23 -8.92
C TRP A 308 -2.84 -8.73 -10.34
N GLY A 309 -2.42 -7.83 -11.22
CA GLY A 309 -2.00 -8.17 -12.58
C GLY A 309 -1.18 -7.05 -13.20
N PRO A 310 -0.52 -7.28 -14.34
CA PRO A 310 0.22 -6.24 -15.05
C PRO A 310 -0.72 -5.10 -15.48
N GLY A 311 -0.31 -3.85 -15.27
CA GLY A 311 -1.11 -2.67 -15.58
C GLY A 311 -0.30 -1.58 -16.27
N ASN A 312 -0.91 -0.89 -17.25
CA ASN A 312 -0.37 0.37 -17.76
C ASN A 312 -0.88 1.50 -16.85
N CYS A 313 -0.09 1.86 -15.84
CA CYS A 313 -0.51 2.82 -14.82
C CYS A 313 -0.44 4.28 -15.28
N ASP A 314 0.11 4.57 -16.47
CA ASP A 314 0.19 5.93 -16.99
C ASP A 314 -1.10 6.38 -17.71
N LYS A 315 -2.07 5.47 -17.88
CA LYS A 315 -3.32 5.75 -18.59
C LYS A 315 -4.49 5.09 -17.87
N LEU A 316 -5.50 5.90 -17.55
CA LEU A 316 -6.77 5.39 -17.07
C LEU A 316 -7.37 4.40 -18.09
N PRO A 317 -7.74 3.17 -17.67
CA PRO A 317 -8.45 2.24 -18.51
C PRO A 317 -9.74 2.87 -19.01
N LYS A 318 -10.07 2.65 -20.30
CA LYS A 318 -11.40 2.99 -20.78
C LYS A 318 -12.40 2.07 -20.10
N SER A 319 -13.29 2.63 -19.27
CA SER A 319 -14.42 1.90 -18.69
C SER A 319 -15.14 1.19 -19.82
N ARG A 320 -15.16 -0.16 -19.78
CA ARG A 320 -16.12 -0.89 -20.60
C ARG A 320 -17.44 -0.68 -19.91
N SER A 321 -18.32 0.10 -20.52
CA SER A 321 -19.75 0.06 -20.20
C SER A 321 -20.19 -1.39 -20.41
N PHE A 322 -20.22 -2.19 -19.34
CA PHE A 322 -20.83 -3.50 -19.40
C PHE A 322 -22.33 -3.26 -19.48
N SER A 323 -22.82 -3.19 -20.72
CA SER A 323 -24.23 -3.34 -21.03
C SER A 323 -24.62 -4.76 -20.60
N PHE A 324 -25.26 -4.89 -19.45
CA PHE A 324 -25.98 -6.12 -19.15
C PHE A 324 -27.18 -6.17 -20.11
N TRP A 325 -27.22 -7.20 -20.96
CA TRP A 325 -28.43 -7.66 -21.63
C TRP A 325 -29.20 -8.56 -20.68
#